data_AF-A0A6L7PCL5-F1
#
_entry.id   AF-A0A6L7PCL5-F1
#
_cell.length_a   1.000
_cell.length_b   1.000
_cell.length_c   1.000
_cell.angle_alpha   90.00
_cell.angle_beta   90.00
_cell.angle_gamma   90.00
#
_symmetry.space_group_name_H-M   'P 1'
#
loop_
_entity.id
_entity.type
_entity.pdbx_description
1 polymer ?
#
loop_
_entity_poly.entity_id
_entity_poly.type
_entity_poly.pdbx_seq_one_letter_code
_entity_poly.pdbx_strand_id
1 'polypeptide(L)'
;MLVLIGAGWSAHDLDMALCVVMEESEGFAAAHLSNEQEDSRGLFQLNVRVWGNGEWPGAANRPIPPLDAEAAFDPLYNARYALEVYEKWGWEPWTTSEACARVARDGPATVWTHLFEAQFAW
;
A
#
# COMPACT_ATOMS: atom_id res chain seq x y z
N MET A 1 -1.30 -0.80 -11.09
CA MET A 1 -0.99 0.59 -11.49
C MET A 1 -2.22 1.49 -11.54
N LEU A 2 -3.22 1.28 -12.41
CA LEU A 2 -4.44 2.13 -12.47
C LEU A 2 -5.18 2.22 -11.12
N VAL A 3 -5.22 1.11 -10.36
CA VAL A 3 -5.77 1.08 -9.00
C VAL A 3 -5.05 2.04 -8.05
N LEU A 4 -3.71 2.08 -8.08
CA LEU A 4 -2.92 2.95 -7.20
C LEU A 4 -3.12 4.43 -7.54
N ILE A 5 -3.14 4.76 -8.84
CA ILE A 5 -3.45 6.13 -9.29
C ILE A 5 -4.89 6.52 -8.89
N GLY A 6 -5.87 5.63 -9.10
CA GLY A 6 -7.26 5.86 -8.71
C GLY A 6 -7.48 5.95 -7.20
N ALA A 7 -6.58 5.36 -6.42
CA ALA A 7 -6.54 5.47 -4.97
C ALA A 7 -5.90 6.79 -4.48
N GLY A 8 -5.17 7.51 -5.34
CA GLY A 8 -4.56 8.80 -5.03
C GLY A 8 -3.06 8.76 -4.76
N TRP A 9 -2.38 7.64 -4.99
CA TRP A 9 -0.93 7.54 -4.82
C TRP A 9 -0.19 8.51 -5.75
N SER A 10 0.77 9.24 -5.19
CA SER A 10 1.58 10.19 -5.94
C SER A 10 2.53 9.46 -6.89
N ALA A 11 2.92 10.11 -7.99
CA ALA A 11 3.88 9.54 -8.94
C ALA A 11 5.23 9.19 -8.29
N HIS A 12 5.62 9.92 -7.25
CA HIS A 12 6.85 9.66 -6.50
C HIS A 12 6.76 8.37 -5.67
N ASP A 13 5.58 8.05 -5.15
CA ASP A 13 5.37 6.90 -4.27
C ASP A 13 4.93 5.64 -5.02
N LEU A 14 4.54 5.76 -6.31
CA LEU A 14 3.98 4.67 -7.10
C LEU A 14 4.90 3.46 -7.20
N ASP A 15 6.20 3.64 -7.38
CA ASP A 15 7.14 2.52 -7.51
C ASP A 15 7.28 1.75 -6.20
N MET A 16 7.34 2.46 -5.07
CA MET A 16 7.36 1.86 -3.74
C MET A 16 6.05 1.13 -3.46
N ALA A 17 4.91 1.77 -3.72
CA ALA A 17 3.59 1.18 -3.55
C ALA A 17 3.42 -0.08 -4.40
N LEU A 18 3.86 -0.03 -5.67
CA LEU A 18 3.80 -1.19 -6.56
C LEU A 18 4.69 -2.33 -6.08
N CYS A 19 5.91 -2.04 -5.63
CA CYS A 19 6.79 -3.06 -5.07
C CYS A 19 6.16 -3.72 -3.85
N VAL A 20 5.61 -2.94 -2.90
CA VAL A 20 4.92 -3.50 -1.73
C VAL A 20 3.76 -4.39 -2.15
N VAL A 21 2.92 -3.95 -3.11
CA VAL A 21 1.83 -4.81 -3.63
C VAL A 21 2.35 -6.13 -4.20
N MET A 22 3.48 -6.10 -4.91
CA MET A 22 4.06 -7.31 -5.49
C MET A 22 4.66 -8.24 -4.43
N GLU A 23 5.34 -7.71 -3.42
CA GLU A 23 5.93 -8.51 -2.33
C GLU A 23 4.87 -9.07 -1.38
N GLU A 24 3.83 -8.29 -1.08
CA GLU A 24 2.79 -8.67 -0.12
C GLU A 24 1.76 -9.65 -0.72
N SER A 25 1.37 -9.44 -1.98
CA SER A 25 0.23 -10.15 -2.57
C SER A 25 0.48 -10.69 -3.98
N GLU A 26 1.65 -10.47 -4.57
CA GLU A 26 1.92 -10.73 -5.99
C GLU A 26 0.91 -10.02 -6.93
N GLY A 27 0.24 -8.97 -6.44
CA GLY A 27 -0.82 -8.25 -7.15
C GLY A 27 -2.20 -8.91 -7.10
N PHE A 28 -2.40 -9.97 -6.31
CA PHE A 28 -3.69 -10.64 -6.18
C PHE A 28 -4.62 -9.90 -5.20
N ALA A 29 -5.65 -9.25 -5.71
CA ALA A 29 -6.62 -8.50 -4.89
C ALA A 29 -7.40 -9.38 -3.89
N ALA A 30 -7.51 -10.68 -4.15
CA ALA A 30 -8.14 -11.66 -3.26
C ALA A 30 -7.14 -12.35 -2.31
N ALA A 31 -5.87 -11.90 -2.26
CA ALA A 31 -4.88 -12.49 -1.37
C ALA A 31 -5.34 -12.40 0.10
N HIS A 32 -5.22 -13.51 0.81
CA HIS A 32 -5.65 -13.62 2.19
C HIS A 32 -4.67 -14.49 2.97
N LEU A 33 -4.06 -13.91 3.99
CA LEU A 33 -3.29 -14.63 4.97
C LEU A 33 -4.05 -14.63 6.30
N SER A 34 -4.52 -15.80 6.73
CA SER A 34 -5.24 -15.96 8.00
C SER A 34 -4.60 -17.03 8.85
N ASN A 35 -4.07 -16.62 10.00
CA ASN A 35 -3.53 -17.50 11.03
C ASN A 35 -3.89 -16.97 12.44
N GLU A 36 -3.30 -17.53 13.49
CA GLU A 36 -3.60 -17.14 14.87
C GLU A 36 -3.16 -15.70 15.21
N GLN A 37 -2.15 -15.18 14.51
CA GLN A 37 -1.50 -13.88 14.78
C GLN A 37 -1.91 -12.80 13.77
N GLU A 38 -2.43 -13.21 12.61
CA GLU A 38 -2.63 -12.34 11.46
C GLU A 38 -3.94 -12.65 10.72
N ASP A 39 -4.59 -11.61 10.24
CA ASP A 39 -5.68 -11.68 9.26
C ASP A 39 -5.46 -10.55 8.26
N SER A 40 -4.63 -10.79 7.24
CA SER A 40 -4.17 -9.79 6.27
C SER A 40 -4.83 -9.99 4.92
N ARG A 41 -5.34 -8.90 4.35
CA ARG A 41 -6.27 -8.96 3.20
C ARG A 41 -5.85 -8.03 2.06
N GLY A 42 -6.06 -8.51 0.84
CA GLY A 42 -5.95 -7.76 -0.40
C GLY A 42 -4.53 -7.35 -0.80
N LEU A 43 -4.45 -6.34 -1.67
CA LEU A 43 -3.22 -5.97 -2.38
C LEU A 43 -2.05 -5.60 -1.44
N PHE A 44 -2.33 -4.86 -0.37
CA PHE A 44 -1.34 -4.41 0.60
C PHE A 44 -1.30 -5.30 1.86
N GLN A 45 -1.97 -6.46 1.85
CA GLN A 45 -2.07 -7.36 3.01
C GLN A 45 -2.41 -6.60 4.31
N LEU A 46 -3.49 -5.82 4.28
CA LEU A 46 -3.91 -5.00 5.42
C LEU A 46 -4.43 -5.91 6.55
N ASN A 47 -3.74 -5.89 7.70
CA ASN A 47 -4.06 -6.73 8.84
C ASN A 47 -5.29 -6.22 9.62
N VAL A 48 -6.40 -6.93 9.51
CA VAL A 48 -7.69 -6.64 10.17
C VAL A 48 -7.59 -6.72 11.69
N ARG A 49 -6.74 -7.57 12.25
CA ARG A 49 -6.57 -7.66 13.71
C ARG A 49 -5.96 -6.40 14.28
N VAL A 50 -5.15 -5.69 13.49
CA VAL A 50 -4.49 -4.45 13.90
C VAL A 50 -5.34 -3.23 13.54
N TRP A 51 -5.80 -3.18 12.30
CA TRP A 51 -6.49 -2.01 11.76
C TRP A 51 -8.00 -2.04 11.96
N GLY A 52 -8.58 -3.14 12.43
CA GLY A 52 -10.03 -3.30 12.61
C GLY A 52 -10.64 -2.35 13.64
N ASN A 53 -9.83 -1.76 14.54
CA ASN A 53 -10.24 -0.69 15.45
C ASN A 53 -9.59 0.67 15.11
N GLY A 54 -8.77 0.74 14.05
CA GLY A 54 -7.96 1.92 13.74
C GLY A 54 -6.77 2.14 14.68
N GLU A 55 -6.40 1.13 15.48
CA GLU A 55 -5.38 1.24 16.54
C GLU A 55 -4.12 0.42 16.23
N TRP A 56 -3.17 1.03 15.51
CA TRP A 56 -1.77 0.56 15.49
C TRP A 56 -1.06 0.93 16.80
N PRO A 57 -0.04 0.20 17.27
CA PRO A 57 0.79 0.65 18.39
C PRO A 57 1.28 2.10 18.19
N GLY A 58 0.78 3.02 19.03
CA GLY A 58 1.04 4.48 18.91
C GLY A 58 -0.07 5.31 18.24
N ALA A 59 -1.16 4.70 17.77
CA ALA A 59 -2.23 5.34 17.01
C ALA A 59 -3.05 6.38 17.77
N ALA A 60 -2.96 6.44 19.09
CA ALA A 60 -3.58 7.49 19.91
C ALA A 60 -3.26 8.91 19.41
N ASN A 61 -2.10 9.09 18.74
CA ASN A 61 -1.68 10.40 18.20
C ASN A 61 -1.94 10.57 16.69
N ARG A 62 -2.37 9.52 15.97
CA ARG A 62 -2.55 9.50 14.51
C ARG A 62 -3.69 8.54 14.10
N PRO A 63 -4.95 8.86 14.45
CA PRO A 63 -6.07 7.97 14.15
C PRO A 63 -6.33 7.88 12.65
N ILE A 64 -6.80 6.71 12.22
CA ILE A 64 -7.40 6.47 10.90
C ILE A 64 -8.75 5.75 11.10
N PRO A 65 -9.67 5.79 10.13
CA PRO A 65 -10.91 5.04 10.19
C PRO A 65 -10.66 3.54 10.42
N PRO A 66 -11.54 2.83 11.15
CA PRO A 66 -11.44 1.38 11.26
C PRO A 66 -11.48 0.68 9.90
N LEU A 67 -10.65 -0.34 9.71
CA LEU A 67 -10.63 -1.14 8.50
C LEU A 67 -11.89 -2.01 8.40
N ASP A 68 -12.69 -1.78 7.36
CA ASP A 68 -13.70 -2.75 6.91
C ASP A 68 -13.02 -3.98 6.29
N ALA A 69 -13.17 -5.11 6.97
CA ALA A 69 -12.53 -6.38 6.64
C ALA A 69 -13.01 -6.98 5.31
N GLU A 70 -14.27 -6.78 4.94
CA GLU A 70 -14.82 -7.32 3.70
C GLU A 70 -14.46 -6.42 2.52
N ALA A 71 -14.53 -5.09 2.73
CA ALA A 71 -14.10 -4.13 1.73
C ALA A 71 -12.59 -4.23 1.44
N ALA A 72 -11.77 -4.77 2.36
CA ALA A 72 -10.34 -4.94 2.16
C ALA A 72 -9.97 -5.83 0.95
N PHE A 73 -10.89 -6.62 0.39
CA PHE A 73 -10.67 -7.35 -0.87
C PHE A 73 -10.98 -6.53 -2.13
N ASP A 74 -11.67 -5.39 -2.01
CA ASP A 74 -11.81 -4.45 -3.12
C ASP A 74 -10.46 -3.74 -3.35
N PRO A 75 -9.87 -3.83 -4.54
CA PRO A 75 -8.51 -3.33 -4.77
C PRO A 75 -8.41 -1.81 -4.61
N LEU A 76 -9.47 -1.06 -4.92
CA LEU A 76 -9.45 0.40 -4.81
C LEU A 76 -9.59 0.85 -3.36
N TYR A 77 -10.48 0.22 -2.60
CA TYR A 77 -10.61 0.43 -1.16
C TYR A 77 -9.30 0.06 -0.45
N ASN A 78 -8.73 -1.11 -0.73
CA ASN A 78 -7.49 -1.57 -0.13
C ASN A 78 -6.34 -0.59 -0.38
N ALA A 79 -6.18 -0.14 -1.62
CA ALA A 79 -5.14 0.82 -1.98
C ALA A 79 -5.35 2.22 -1.36
N ARG A 80 -6.59 2.66 -1.15
CA ARG A 80 -6.90 3.93 -0.46
C ARG A 80 -6.60 3.84 1.01
N TYR A 81 -7.01 2.75 1.67
CA TYR A 81 -6.73 2.54 3.07
C TYR A 81 -5.21 2.44 3.31
N ALA A 82 -4.49 1.74 2.43
CA ALA A 82 -3.02 1.69 2.48
C ALA A 82 -2.38 3.09 2.34
N LEU A 83 -2.93 3.96 1.49
CA LEU A 83 -2.48 5.35 1.38
C LEU A 83 -2.70 6.11 2.69
N GLU A 84 -3.85 5.96 3.34
CA GLU A 84 -4.11 6.60 4.65
C GLU A 84 -3.13 6.11 5.72
N VAL A 85 -2.83 4.81 5.74
CA VAL A 85 -1.80 4.25 6.63
C VAL A 85 -0.43 4.86 6.32
N TYR A 86 -0.05 4.92 5.05
CA TYR A 86 1.21 5.50 4.59
C TYR A 86 1.35 6.98 4.98
N GLU A 87 0.31 7.79 4.82
CA GLU A 87 0.34 9.20 5.20
C GLU A 87 0.54 9.43 6.71
N LYS A 88 0.19 8.46 7.55
CA LYS A 88 0.35 8.55 9.01
C LYS A 88 1.65 7.91 9.52
N TRP A 89 2.08 6.83 8.91
CA TRP A 89 3.16 5.97 9.44
C TRP A 89 4.34 5.81 8.48
N GLY A 90 4.25 6.39 7.29
CA GLY A 90 5.15 6.04 6.20
C GLY A 90 5.05 4.55 5.89
N TRP A 91 6.18 3.97 5.50
CA TRP A 91 6.25 2.56 5.13
C TRP A 91 6.45 1.59 6.29
N GLU A 92 6.58 2.09 7.53
CA GLU A 92 6.89 1.30 8.73
C GLU A 92 5.98 0.06 8.94
N PRO A 93 4.66 0.12 8.68
CA PRO A 93 3.79 -1.05 8.89
C PRO A 93 4.07 -2.24 7.95
N TRP A 94 4.75 -2.02 6.82
CA TRP A 94 5.10 -3.07 5.87
C TRP A 94 6.55 -3.47 6.03
N THR A 95 6.80 -4.68 6.54
CA THR A 95 8.16 -5.21 6.69
C THR A 95 8.86 -5.43 5.34
N THR A 96 8.09 -5.59 4.26
CA THR A 96 8.57 -5.65 2.87
C THR A 96 9.15 -4.32 2.37
N SER A 97 8.82 -3.20 3.03
CA SER A 97 9.22 -1.87 2.57
C SER A 97 10.73 -1.64 2.51
N GLU A 98 11.51 -2.27 3.39
CA GLU A 98 12.97 -2.16 3.35
C GLU A 98 13.57 -2.81 2.10
N ALA A 99 13.01 -3.93 1.66
CA ALA A 99 13.40 -4.57 0.40
C ALA A 99 13.00 -3.70 -0.78
N CYS A 100 11.79 -3.17 -0.76
CA CYS A 100 11.29 -2.28 -1.80
C CYS A 100 12.06 -0.97 -1.91
N ALA A 101 12.50 -0.39 -0.79
CA ALA A 101 13.30 0.84 -0.79
C ALA A 101 14.65 0.65 -1.49
N ARG A 102 15.22 -0.56 -1.47
CA ARG A 102 16.43 -0.88 -2.25
C ARG A 102 16.11 -0.93 -3.74
N VAL A 103 15.04 -1.62 -4.11
CA VAL A 103 14.60 -1.73 -5.52
C VAL A 103 14.25 -0.36 -6.11
N ALA A 104 13.56 0.50 -5.37
CA ALA A 104 13.17 1.83 -5.82
C ALA A 104 14.36 2.80 -5.94
N ARG A 105 15.43 2.61 -5.14
CA ARG A 105 16.65 3.43 -5.21
C ARG A 105 17.62 2.98 -6.30
N ASP A 106 17.75 1.67 -6.49
CA ASP A 106 18.73 1.07 -7.39
C ASP A 106 18.16 0.78 -8.79
N GLY A 107 16.84 0.91 -8.95
CA GLY A 107 16.21 0.86 -10.26
C GLY A 107 16.76 1.97 -11.16
N PRO A 108 17.04 1.72 -12.46
CA PRO A 108 17.20 2.83 -13.39
C PRO A 108 15.97 3.72 -13.22
N ALA A 109 16.11 5.05 -13.18
CA ALA A 109 14.99 6.00 -13.10
C ALA A 109 13.83 5.44 -13.92
N THR A 110 12.83 4.90 -13.22
CA THR A 110 12.08 3.76 -13.75
C THR A 110 11.32 4.20 -14.98
N VAL A 111 11.10 3.25 -15.88
CA VAL A 111 10.34 3.36 -17.15
C VAL A 111 9.02 4.15 -17.01
N TRP A 112 8.54 4.37 -15.79
CA TRP A 112 7.28 4.99 -15.42
C TRP A 112 7.37 6.50 -15.16
N THR A 113 8.51 7.05 -14.72
CA THR A 113 8.67 8.51 -14.57
C THR A 113 8.55 9.21 -15.93
N HIS A 114 9.06 8.57 -16.99
CA HIS A 114 8.98 9.07 -18.36
C HIS A 114 7.57 9.02 -18.98
N LEU A 115 6.69 8.13 -18.52
CA LEU A 115 5.32 8.04 -19.03
C LEU A 115 4.45 9.22 -18.59
N PHE A 116 4.78 9.87 -17.46
CA PHE A 116 4.09 11.07 -16.98
C PHE A 116 4.80 12.38 -17.36
N GLU A 117 6.13 12.37 -17.56
CA GLU A 117 6.84 13.54 -18.10
C GLU A 117 6.52 13.78 -19.59
N ALA A 118 6.24 12.73 -20.37
CA ALA A 118 5.89 12.86 -21.78
C ALA A 118 4.47 13.43 -22.05
N GLN A 119 3.62 13.60 -21.01
CA GLN A 119 2.27 14.14 -21.16
C GLN A 119 2.16 15.65 -20.90
N PHE A 120 3.25 16.33 -20.54
CA PHE A 120 3.29 17.78 -20.30
C PHE A 120 4.31 18.54 -21.17
N ALA A 121 4.67 17.99 -22.33
CA ALA A 121 5.33 18.76 -23.38
C ALA A 121 4.25 19.32 -24.32
N TRP A 122 3.97 20.62 -24.19
CA TRP A 122 3.06 21.40 -25.03
C TRP A 122 3.52 21.44 -26.50
#